data_AF-A0A0M0L6U8-F1
#
_entry.id   AF-A0A0M0L6U8-F1
#
_cell.length_a   1.000
_cell.length_b   1.000
_cell.length_c   1.000
_cell.angle_alpha   90.00
_cell.angle_beta   90.00
_cell.angle_gamma   90.00
#
_symmetry.space_group_name_H-M   'P 1'
#
loop_
_entity.id
_entity.type
_entity.pdbx_description
1 polymer ?
#
loop_
_entity_poly.entity_id
_entity_poly.type
_entity_poly.pdbx_seq_one_letter_code
_entity_poly.pdbx_strand_id
1 'polypeptide(L)'
;MPSLPVSNNQDEAAFFAKGTELMNDIAFLNRKSGMSHQEIMSLPYGIYLSYIKQNTIAELMETQEGREYLATCQRVQQKTPDLAKLRGNTGYKEAGDNE
;
A
#
# COMPACT_ATOMS: atom_id res chain seq x y z
N MET A 1 25.77 29.45 -29.08
CA MET A 1 25.08 28.16 -29.28
C MET A 1 24.36 27.81 -27.99
N PRO A 2 23.05 27.50 -28.00
CA PRO A 2 22.36 27.04 -26.81
C PRO A 2 22.87 25.64 -26.43
N SER A 3 23.27 25.44 -25.18
CA SER A 3 23.72 24.15 -24.67
C SER A 3 22.57 23.15 -24.63
N LEU A 4 22.83 21.91 -25.07
CA LEU A 4 21.89 20.80 -24.92
C LEU A 4 21.61 20.55 -23.43
N PRO A 5 20.37 20.19 -23.06
CA PRO A 5 20.04 19.82 -21.69
C PRO A 5 20.82 18.56 -21.30
N VAL A 6 21.49 18.62 -20.15
CA VAL A 6 22.18 17.48 -19.54
C VAL A 6 21.13 16.43 -19.20
N SER A 7 21.16 15.28 -19.87
CA SER A 7 20.33 14.12 -19.53
C SER A 7 20.60 13.74 -18.08
N ASN A 8 19.57 13.83 -17.25
CA ASN A 8 19.63 13.53 -15.83
C ASN A 8 19.45 12.01 -15.67
N ASN A 9 20.54 11.28 -15.39
CA ASN A 9 20.55 9.80 -15.23
C ASN A 9 19.51 9.26 -14.22
N GLN A 10 18.95 10.11 -13.36
CA GLN A 10 17.92 9.75 -12.38
C GLN A 10 16.54 9.52 -13.02
N ASP A 11 16.20 10.20 -14.11
CA ASP A 11 14.89 10.07 -14.76
C ASP A 11 14.78 8.78 -15.58
N GLU A 12 15.90 8.34 -16.17
CA GLU A 12 15.97 7.06 -16.89
C GLU A 12 15.84 5.89 -15.91
N ALA A 13 16.53 5.93 -14.76
CA ALA A 13 16.44 4.90 -13.73
C ALA A 13 15.01 4.75 -13.17
N ALA A 14 14.29 5.87 -12.96
CA ALA A 14 12.91 5.85 -12.51
C ALA A 14 11.95 5.25 -13.56
N PHE A 15 12.19 5.52 -14.85
CA PHE A 15 11.41 4.92 -15.94
C PHE A 15 11.62 3.40 -16.02
N PHE A 16 12.87 2.93 -15.93
CA PHE A 16 13.17 1.50 -15.90
C PHE A 16 12.60 0.80 -14.66
N ALA A 17 12.73 1.42 -13.48
CA ALA A 17 12.15 0.88 -12.24
C ALA A 17 10.63 0.72 -12.35
N LYS A 18 9.94 1.73 -12.87
CA LYS A 18 8.48 1.70 -13.06
C LYS A 18 8.05 0.68 -14.12
N GLY A 19 8.85 0.48 -15.16
CA GLY A 19 8.67 -0.59 -16.14
C GLY A 19 8.82 -1.97 -15.53
N THR A 20 9.81 -2.17 -14.63
CA THR A 20 9.98 -3.42 -13.90
C THR A 20 8.86 -3.70 -12.90
N GLU A 21 8.32 -2.66 -12.24
CA GLU A 21 7.16 -2.78 -11.35
C GLU A 21 5.94 -3.29 -12.12
N LEU A 22 5.66 -2.72 -13.29
CA LEU A 22 4.51 -3.12 -14.10
C LEU A 22 4.61 -4.58 -14.57
N MET A 23 5.82 -5.04 -14.91
CA MET A 23 6.05 -6.42 -15.33
C MET A 23 5.93 -7.40 -14.16
N ASN A 24 6.38 -7.01 -12.96
CA ASN A 24 6.21 -7.78 -11.73
C ASN A 24 4.74 -7.90 -11.34
N ASP A 25 3.96 -6.83 -11.45
CA ASP A 25 2.53 -6.83 -11.13
C ASP A 25 1.75 -7.75 -12.07
N ILE A 26 2.09 -7.78 -13.35
CA ILE A 26 1.47 -8.69 -14.31
C ILE A 26 1.88 -10.14 -14.02
N ALA A 27 3.13 -10.40 -13.68
CA ALA A 27 3.59 -11.74 -13.29
C ALA A 27 2.90 -12.22 -11.99
N PHE A 28 2.71 -11.31 -11.03
CA PHE A 28 2.01 -11.56 -9.79
C PHE A 28 0.54 -11.94 -10.03
N LEU A 29 -0.16 -11.15 -10.85
CA LEU A 29 -1.53 -11.46 -11.25
C LEU A 29 -1.63 -12.78 -12.00
N ASN A 30 -0.75 -13.03 -12.97
CA ASN A 30 -0.72 -14.29 -13.72
C ASN A 30 -0.60 -15.50 -12.78
N ARG A 31 0.26 -15.42 -11.77
CA ARG A 31 0.46 -16.51 -10.79
C ARG A 31 -0.75 -16.72 -9.88
N LYS A 32 -1.42 -15.65 -9.43
CA LYS A 32 -2.52 -15.76 -8.46
C LYS A 32 -3.90 -15.98 -9.10
N SER A 33 -4.17 -15.36 -10.24
CA SER A 33 -5.47 -15.50 -10.91
C SER A 33 -5.49 -16.58 -12.00
N GLY A 34 -4.33 -17.06 -12.44
CA GLY A 34 -4.21 -18.01 -13.55
C GLY A 34 -4.55 -17.42 -14.92
N MET A 35 -4.74 -16.10 -15.01
CA MET A 35 -5.05 -15.42 -16.27
C MET A 35 -3.79 -15.28 -17.14
N SER A 36 -3.95 -15.45 -18.44
CA SER A 36 -2.86 -15.22 -19.40
C SER A 36 -2.46 -13.74 -19.43
N HIS A 37 -1.21 -13.47 -19.82
CA HIS A 37 -0.70 -12.10 -19.94
C HIS A 37 -1.57 -11.21 -20.85
N GLN A 38 -2.13 -11.79 -21.93
CA GLN A 38 -2.99 -11.07 -22.86
C GLN A 38 -4.33 -10.69 -22.24
N GLU A 39 -4.90 -11.55 -21.39
CA GLU A 39 -6.12 -11.23 -20.64
C GLU A 39 -5.87 -10.12 -19.64
N ILE A 40 -4.72 -10.13 -18.96
CA ILE A 40 -4.37 -9.08 -17.98
C ILE A 40 -4.21 -7.71 -18.67
N MET A 41 -3.59 -7.69 -19.85
CA MET A 41 -3.39 -6.46 -20.64
C MET A 41 -4.68 -5.95 -21.29
N SER A 42 -5.69 -6.81 -21.49
CA SER A 42 -6.99 -6.41 -22.05
C SER A 42 -7.98 -5.91 -20.98
N LEU A 43 -7.66 -6.08 -19.70
CA LEU A 43 -8.52 -5.60 -18.60
C LEU A 43 -8.57 -4.07 -18.56
N PRO A 44 -9.74 -3.48 -18.25
CA PRO A 44 -9.82 -2.07 -17.90
C PRO A 44 -8.90 -1.74 -16.73
N TYR A 45 -8.14 -0.65 -16.84
CA TYR A 45 -7.11 -0.25 -15.88
C TYR A 45 -7.62 -0.22 -14.41
N GLY A 46 -8.85 0.24 -14.18
CA GLY A 46 -9.44 0.26 -12.84
C GLY A 46 -9.67 -1.14 -12.23
N ILE A 47 -9.99 -2.12 -13.07
CA ILE A 47 -10.19 -3.52 -12.65
C ILE A 47 -8.84 -4.17 -12.37
N TYR A 48 -7.84 -3.93 -13.24
CA TYR A 48 -6.47 -4.37 -13.04
C TYR A 48 -5.90 -3.93 -11.68
N LEU A 49 -5.99 -2.63 -11.37
CA LEU A 49 -5.54 -2.09 -10.07
C LEU A 49 -6.31 -2.71 -8.89
N SER A 50 -7.59 -2.97 -9.06
CA SER A 50 -8.42 -3.58 -8.02
C SER A 50 -7.98 -5.01 -7.71
N TYR A 51 -7.67 -5.80 -8.74
CA TYR A 51 -7.15 -7.15 -8.55
C TYR A 51 -5.80 -7.19 -7.84
N ILE A 52 -4.87 -6.30 -8.20
CA ILE A 52 -3.55 -6.22 -7.52
C ILE A 52 -3.75 -5.91 -6.04
N LYS A 53 -4.57 -4.89 -5.74
CA LYS A 53 -4.85 -4.49 -4.37
C LYS A 53 -5.51 -5.62 -3.58
N GLN A 54 -6.46 -6.33 -4.17
CA GLN A 54 -7.18 -7.37 -3.46
C GLN A 54 -6.32 -8.62 -3.22
N ASN A 55 -5.47 -8.99 -4.18
CA ASN A 55 -4.54 -10.11 -4.03
C ASN A 55 -3.44 -9.81 -3.01
N THR A 56 -2.91 -8.58 -2.97
CA THR A 56 -1.92 -8.17 -1.95
C THR A 56 -2.53 -8.14 -0.56
N ILE A 57 -3.77 -7.66 -0.41
CA ILE A 57 -4.49 -7.74 0.87
C ILE A 57 -4.72 -9.20 1.27
N ALA A 58 -5.09 -10.08 0.33
CA ALA A 58 -5.29 -11.50 0.62
C ALA A 58 -4.02 -12.18 1.16
N GLU A 59 -2.85 -11.93 0.55
CA GLU A 59 -1.58 -12.47 1.05
C GLU A 59 -1.20 -11.92 2.43
N LEU A 60 -1.44 -10.63 2.67
CA LEU A 60 -1.23 -10.03 3.99
C LEU A 60 -2.20 -10.60 5.03
N MET A 61 -3.40 -11.04 4.64
CA MET A 61 -4.33 -11.69 5.56
C MET A 61 -3.94 -13.13 5.90
N GLU A 62 -3.18 -13.83 5.05
CA GLU A 62 -2.72 -15.20 5.32
C GLU A 62 -1.74 -15.25 6.50
N THR A 63 -0.84 -14.27 6.62
CA THR A 63 0.18 -14.21 7.67
C THR A 63 -0.30 -13.48 8.93
N GLN A 64 0.23 -13.84 10.10
CA GLN A 64 -0.10 -13.16 11.36
C GLN A 64 0.43 -11.71 11.37
N GLU A 65 1.67 -11.51 10.91
CA GLU A 65 2.29 -10.19 10.81
C GLU A 65 1.54 -9.27 9.84
N GLY A 66 1.06 -9.80 8.71
CA GLY A 66 0.29 -9.03 7.75
C GLY A 66 -1.08 -8.61 8.28
N ARG A 67 -1.74 -9.45 9.08
CA ARG A 67 -2.99 -9.07 9.78
C ARG A 67 -2.78 -7.92 10.76
N GLU A 68 -1.69 -7.95 11.53
CA GLU A 68 -1.33 -6.88 12.47
C GLU A 68 -0.98 -5.57 11.76
N TYR A 69 -0.30 -5.68 10.61
CA TYR A 69 -0.03 -4.54 9.74
C TYR A 69 -1.33 -3.91 9.21
N LEU A 70 -2.23 -4.73 8.65
CA LEU A 70 -3.53 -4.25 8.15
C LEU A 70 -4.37 -3.59 9.27
N ALA A 71 -4.39 -4.17 10.47
CA ALA A 71 -5.07 -3.59 11.63
C ALA A 71 -4.46 -2.24 12.05
N THR A 72 -3.15 -2.07 11.87
CA THR A 72 -2.45 -0.81 12.15
C THR A 72 -2.75 0.24 11.08
N CYS A 73 -2.71 -0.13 9.80
CA CYS A 73 -3.11 0.75 8.70
C CYS A 73 -4.55 1.22 8.85
N GLN A 74 -5.46 0.32 9.22
CA GLN A 74 -6.86 0.66 9.48
C GLN A 74 -7.00 1.67 10.62
N ARG A 75 -6.22 1.50 11.70
CA ARG A 75 -6.18 2.43 12.83
C ARG A 75 -5.67 3.82 12.44
N VAL A 76 -4.62 3.89 11.64
CA VAL A 76 -4.05 5.17 11.17
C VAL A 76 -5.01 5.90 10.23
N GLN A 77 -5.78 5.19 9.42
CA GLN A 77 -6.78 5.80 8.54
C GLN A 77 -8.02 6.33 9.27
N GLN A 78 -8.24 5.95 10.53
CA GLN A 78 -9.37 6.47 11.30
C GLN A 78 -9.15 7.96 11.62
N LYS A 79 -9.99 8.81 11.03
CA LYS A 79 -10.02 10.26 11.31
C LYS A 79 -10.71 10.61 12.63
N THR A 80 -11.55 9.72 13.15
CA THR A 80 -12.29 9.94 14.39
C THR A 80 -11.60 9.19 15.54
N PRO A 81 -11.21 9.89 16.62
CA PRO A 81 -10.62 9.25 17.77
C PRO A 81 -11.64 8.34 18.46
N ASP A 82 -11.19 7.15 18.87
CA ASP A 82 -12.00 6.22 19.65
C ASP A 82 -12.16 6.73 21.09
N LEU A 83 -13.26 7.46 21.33
CA LEU A 83 -13.58 8.08 22.62
C LEU A 83 -13.82 7.04 23.73
N ALA A 84 -14.16 5.79 23.39
CA ALA A 84 -14.37 4.74 24.37
C ALA A 84 -13.04 4.31 25.03
N LYS A 85 -11.96 4.22 24.25
CA LYS A 85 -10.61 3.95 24.76
C LYS A 85 -10.04 5.13 25.55
N LEU A 86 -10.31 6.35 25.11
CA LEU A 86 -9.88 7.56 25.83
C LEU A 86 -10.50 7.66 27.23
N ARG A 87 -11.78 7.30 27.39
CA ARG A 87 -12.47 7.33 28.69
C ARG A 87 -12.08 6.17 29.63
N GLY A 88 -11.54 5.08 29.09
CA GLY A 88 -11.05 3.94 29.87
C GLY A 88 -9.62 4.09 30.41
N ASN A 89 -8.87 5.13 29.98
CA ASN A 89 -7.55 5.41 30.51
C ASN A 89 -7.66 6.06 31.91
N THR A 90 -7.75 5.23 32.94
CA THR A 90 -7.77 5.63 34.36
C THR A 90 -6.39 6.00 34.93
N GLY A 91 -5.39 6.20 34.06
CA GLY A 91 -4.00 6.48 34.45
C GLY A 91 -3.63 7.97 34.48
N TYR A 92 -4.53 8.86 34.09
CA TYR A 92 -4.30 10.30 34.22
C TYR A 92 -4.68 10.72 35.64
N LYS A 93 -3.69 11.05 36.48
CA LYS A 93 -3.93 11.84 37.70
C LYS A 93 -4.60 13.14 37.29
N GLU A 94 -5.63 13.55 38.02
CA GLU A 94 -6.20 14.88 37.86
C GLU A 94 -5.08 15.91 38.10
N ALA A 95 -5.05 16.98 37.31
CA ALA A 95 -4.08 18.05 37.47
C ALA A 95 -4.39 18.79 38.78
N GLY A 96 -3.86 18.26 39.90
CA GLY A 96 -4.16 18.71 41.25
C GLY A 96 -3.73 17.72 42.35
N ASP A 97 -3.55 16.44 42.04
CA ASP A 97 -3.19 15.42 43.05
C ASP A 97 -1.68 15.42 43.36
N ASN A 98 -1.29 16.38 44.20
CA ASN A 98 -0.05 16.34 44.98
C ASN A 98 -0.26 15.40 46.18
N GLU A 99 0.30 14.19 46.11
CA GLU A 99 0.70 13.39 47.27
C GLU A 99 2.16 12.95 47.08
#